data_AF-A0A640W124-F1
#
_entry.id   AF-A0A640W124-F1
#
_cell.length_a   1.000
_cell.length_b   1.000
_cell.length_c   1.000
_cell.angle_alpha   90.00
_cell.angle_beta   90.00
_cell.angle_gamma   90.00
#
_symmetry.space_group_name_H-M   'P 1'
#
loop_
_entity.id
_entity.type
_entity.pdbx_description
1 polymer ?
#
loop_
_entity_poly.entity_id
_entity_poly.type
_entity_poly.pdbx_seq_one_letter_code
_entity_poly.pdbx_strand_id
1 'polypeptide(L)'
;MQDIVAMAKNMRAVLYLKERNEGFIRFVLKYNRRRSIAVPDFMEMPEGKSFILALPPEKARKFYSKLNEREKVIFLSMLYIAPILTIPSCLDDFEKYEIMQIYSKENLNIREGLRHLRISEYSMLDYRLSEEENIKEYISKDLRRFWRIKNGNVKVGSYCSISIPNEMREVARGYAIVIGIEI
;
A
#
# COMPACT_ATOMS: atom_id res chain seq x y z
N MET A 1 5.75 22.69 -8.60
CA MET A 1 5.28 21.94 -7.41
C MET A 1 4.47 20.77 -7.93
N GLN A 2 4.91 19.53 -7.71
CA GLN A 2 4.16 18.36 -8.17
C GLN A 2 2.82 18.31 -7.41
N ASP A 3 1.71 18.27 -8.12
CA ASP A 3 0.38 18.23 -7.50
C ASP A 3 0.15 16.85 -6.88
N ILE A 4 0.26 16.80 -5.55
CA ILE A 4 0.08 15.57 -4.73
C ILE A 4 -1.31 14.98 -4.96
N VAL A 5 -2.33 15.82 -5.18
CA VAL A 5 -3.69 15.35 -5.43
C VAL A 5 -3.76 14.66 -6.79
N ALA A 6 -3.14 15.23 -7.82
CA ALA A 6 -3.07 14.60 -9.13
C ALA A 6 -2.27 13.28 -9.10
N MET A 7 -1.18 13.23 -8.33
CA MET A 7 -0.40 12.01 -8.12
C MET A 7 -1.22 10.94 -7.41
N ALA A 8 -1.86 11.26 -6.28
CA ALA A 8 -2.71 10.34 -5.53
C ALA A 8 -3.84 9.78 -6.42
N LYS A 9 -4.50 10.65 -7.20
CA LYS A 9 -5.56 10.23 -8.13
C LYS A 9 -5.11 9.24 -9.19
N ASN A 10 -3.84 9.26 -9.59
CA ASN A 10 -3.27 8.38 -10.61
C ASN A 10 -2.48 7.20 -10.04
N MET A 11 -2.16 7.23 -8.75
CA MET A 11 -1.45 6.16 -8.06
C MET A 11 -2.32 4.91 -7.98
N ARG A 12 -1.71 3.76 -8.19
CA ARG A 12 -2.39 2.47 -8.10
C ARG A 12 -1.86 1.59 -6.98
N ALA A 13 -0.57 1.68 -6.74
CA ALA A 13 0.07 1.03 -5.61
C ALA A 13 1.39 1.72 -5.28
N VAL A 14 1.88 1.48 -4.07
CA VAL A 14 3.30 1.63 -3.72
C VAL A 14 3.94 0.25 -3.84
N LEU A 15 5.01 0.15 -4.61
CA LEU A 15 5.76 -1.10 -4.77
C LEU A 15 6.63 -1.35 -3.55
N TYR A 16 6.64 -2.59 -3.08
CA TYR A 16 7.65 -3.08 -2.14
C TYR A 16 8.14 -4.45 -2.58
N LEU A 17 9.44 -4.59 -2.75
CA LEU A 17 10.12 -5.86 -2.95
C LEU A 17 11.42 -5.82 -2.17
N LYS A 18 11.68 -6.85 -1.37
CA LYS A 18 12.95 -6.99 -0.65
C LYS A 18 14.13 -7.16 -1.61
N GLU A 19 13.90 -7.88 -2.70
CA GLU A 19 14.86 -8.13 -3.77
C GLU A 19 14.18 -7.96 -5.13
N ARG A 20 14.97 -7.59 -6.14
CA ARG A 20 14.47 -7.37 -7.50
C ARG A 20 13.88 -8.66 -8.08
N ASN A 21 12.62 -8.60 -8.51
CA ASN A 21 11.91 -9.72 -9.13
C ASN A 21 11.37 -9.33 -10.51
N GLU A 22 12.08 -9.74 -11.57
CA GLU A 22 11.73 -9.41 -12.96
C GLU A 22 10.39 -10.00 -13.42
N GLY A 23 10.00 -11.16 -12.89
CA GLY A 23 8.67 -11.72 -13.14
C GLY A 23 7.58 -10.78 -12.61
N PHE A 24 7.75 -10.32 -11.38
CA PHE A 24 6.80 -9.43 -10.72
C PHE A 24 6.77 -8.04 -11.35
N ILE A 25 7.92 -7.47 -11.69
CA ILE A 25 8.01 -6.18 -12.38
C ILE A 25 7.25 -6.24 -13.73
N ARG A 26 7.47 -7.29 -14.53
CA ARG A 26 6.75 -7.49 -15.80
C ARG A 26 5.25 -7.64 -15.58
N PHE A 27 4.84 -8.37 -14.54
CA PHE A 27 3.44 -8.46 -14.12
C PHE A 27 2.86 -7.07 -13.80
N VAL A 28 3.53 -6.29 -12.95
CA VAL A 28 3.09 -4.95 -12.54
C VAL A 28 2.92 -4.03 -13.76
N LEU A 29 3.88 -4.02 -14.68
CA LEU A 29 3.80 -3.25 -15.92
C LEU A 29 2.63 -3.68 -16.81
N LYS A 30 2.41 -4.99 -16.95
CA LYS A 30 1.35 -5.54 -17.79
C LYS A 30 -0.04 -5.05 -17.37
N TYR A 31 -0.30 -4.96 -16.07
CA TYR A 31 -1.63 -4.67 -15.52
C TYR A 31 -1.84 -3.23 -15.05
N ASN A 32 -0.80 -2.39 -15.02
CA ASN A 32 -0.89 -1.00 -14.57
C ASN A 32 -0.50 0.03 -15.66
N ARG A 33 -0.68 -0.31 -16.94
CA ARG A 33 -0.23 0.51 -18.11
C ARG A 33 -0.68 1.97 -18.13
N ARG A 34 -1.79 2.31 -17.45
CA ARG A 34 -2.39 3.65 -17.45
C ARG A 34 -2.36 4.32 -16.08
N ARG A 35 -1.70 3.70 -15.10
CA ARG A 35 -1.68 4.17 -13.71
C ARG A 35 -0.25 4.14 -13.19
N SER A 36 0.01 5.02 -12.25
CA SER A 36 1.32 5.14 -11.63
C SER A 36 1.51 4.08 -10.55
N ILE A 37 2.71 3.53 -10.49
CA ILE A 37 3.19 2.68 -9.40
C ILE A 37 4.32 3.44 -8.73
N ALA A 38 4.11 3.80 -7.48
CA ALA A 38 5.09 4.49 -6.67
C ALA A 38 6.25 3.53 -6.37
N VAL A 39 7.45 3.97 -6.71
CA VAL A 39 8.69 3.32 -6.31
C VAL A 39 9.33 4.17 -5.20
N PRO A 40 9.52 3.61 -4.00
CA PRO A 40 10.21 4.29 -2.91
C PRO A 40 11.66 4.65 -3.27
N ASP A 41 12.20 5.67 -2.61
CA ASP A 41 13.55 6.23 -2.84
C ASP A 41 14.71 5.29 -2.52
N PHE A 42 14.47 4.22 -1.75
CA PHE A 42 15.49 3.21 -1.43
C PHE A 42 15.53 2.04 -2.43
N MET A 43 14.54 1.93 -3.32
CA MET A 43 14.51 0.88 -4.35
C MET A 43 15.12 1.40 -5.65
N GLU A 44 15.85 0.53 -6.34
CA GLU A 44 16.24 0.80 -7.72
C GLU A 44 14.99 0.95 -8.58
N MET A 45 14.93 2.02 -9.38
CA MET A 45 13.80 2.28 -10.28
C MET A 45 13.71 1.20 -11.35
N PRO A 46 12.64 0.39 -11.39
CA PRO A 46 12.45 -0.56 -12.48
C PRO A 46 12.18 0.17 -13.79
N GLU A 47 12.56 -0.43 -14.91
CA GLU A 47 12.26 0.11 -16.22
C GLU A 47 10.74 0.09 -16.49
N GLY A 48 10.22 1.18 -17.06
CA GLY A 48 8.87 1.21 -17.64
C GLY A 48 8.02 2.41 -17.21
N LYS A 49 7.12 2.81 -18.10
CA LYS A 49 6.38 4.09 -18.00
C LYS A 49 5.41 4.20 -16.81
N SER A 50 5.03 3.07 -16.21
CA SER A 50 4.13 3.06 -15.06
C SER A 50 4.84 3.38 -13.75
N PHE A 51 6.16 3.14 -13.66
CA PHE A 51 6.91 3.37 -12.44
C PHE A 51 7.28 4.85 -12.31
N ILE A 52 7.03 5.40 -11.12
CA ILE A 52 7.40 6.78 -10.80
C ILE A 52 8.07 6.83 -9.44
N LEU A 53 9.07 7.70 -9.30
CA LEU A 53 9.68 7.95 -8.01
C LEU A 53 8.66 8.67 -7.12
N ALA A 54 8.39 8.09 -5.95
CA ALA A 54 7.45 8.65 -4.99
C ALA A 54 8.22 9.34 -3.86
N LEU A 55 7.99 10.64 -3.68
CA LEU A 55 8.65 11.44 -2.66
C LEU A 55 7.61 12.26 -1.88
N PRO A 56 7.77 12.38 -0.55
CA PRO A 56 6.89 13.20 0.23
C PRO A 56 7.02 14.70 -0.12
N PRO A 57 6.00 15.53 0.16
CA PRO A 57 6.14 16.98 0.11
C PRO A 57 7.24 17.48 1.04
N GLU A 58 7.76 18.68 0.75
CA GLU A 58 8.85 19.31 1.52
C GLU A 58 8.60 19.29 3.03
N LYS A 59 7.37 19.65 3.45
CA LYS A 59 6.98 19.66 4.87
C LYS A 59 7.11 18.30 5.58
N ALA A 60 7.05 17.19 4.84
CA ALA A 60 7.16 15.84 5.38
C ALA A 60 8.54 15.19 5.13
N ARG A 61 9.46 15.82 4.39
CA ARG A 61 10.76 15.23 4.05
C ARG A 61 11.62 14.90 5.28
N LYS A 62 11.66 15.79 6.28
CA LYS A 62 12.44 15.59 7.51
C LYS A 62 11.93 14.43 8.37
N PHE A 63 10.62 14.19 8.36
CA PHE A 63 10.03 13.05 9.04
C PHE A 63 10.33 11.77 8.25
N TYR A 64 10.05 11.79 6.95
CA TYR A 64 10.26 10.67 6.05
C TYR A 64 11.72 10.17 6.00
N SER A 65 12.71 11.07 6.09
CA SER A 65 14.12 10.67 6.09
C SER A 65 14.56 9.90 7.34
N LYS A 66 13.79 9.95 8.43
CA LYS A 66 14.06 9.21 9.67
C LYS A 66 13.40 7.83 9.69
N LEU A 67 12.48 7.57 8.76
CA LEU A 67 11.77 6.32 8.66
C LEU A 67 12.67 5.24 8.06
N ASN A 68 12.55 4.01 8.56
CA ASN A 68 13.14 2.86 7.88
C ASN A 68 12.38 2.54 6.59
N GLU A 69 12.90 1.63 5.77
CA GLU A 69 12.32 1.28 4.46
C GLU A 69 10.83 0.90 4.53
N ARG A 70 10.42 0.05 5.48
CA ARG A 70 9.02 -0.42 5.59
C ARG A 70 8.11 0.74 6.03
N GLU A 71 8.57 1.55 6.97
CA GLU A 71 7.86 2.74 7.42
C GLU A 71 7.70 3.77 6.30
N LYS A 72 8.72 3.95 5.46
CA LYS A 72 8.65 4.80 4.26
C LYS A 72 7.57 4.32 3.30
N VAL A 73 7.48 3.02 3.03
CA VAL A 73 6.43 2.45 2.16
C VAL A 73 5.04 2.68 2.77
N ILE A 74 4.86 2.42 4.07
CA ILE A 74 3.59 2.67 4.78
C ILE A 74 3.23 4.16 4.70
N PHE A 75 4.20 5.05 4.92
CA PHE A 75 3.98 6.49 4.83
C PHE A 75 3.53 6.92 3.43
N LEU A 76 4.22 6.47 2.38
CA LEU A 76 3.84 6.78 0.99
C LEU A 76 2.46 6.21 0.64
N SER A 77 2.14 5.02 1.14
CA SER A 77 0.83 4.38 0.95
C SER A 77 -0.30 5.23 1.55
N MET A 78 -0.10 5.71 2.79
CA MET A 78 -1.04 6.62 3.45
C MET A 78 -1.14 7.99 2.77
N LEU A 79 0.00 8.55 2.33
CA LEU A 79 0.08 9.84 1.66
C LEU A 79 -0.66 9.85 0.31
N TYR A 80 -0.47 8.82 -0.51
CA TYR A 80 -1.03 8.73 -1.85
C TYR A 80 -2.33 7.93 -1.92
N ILE A 81 -2.85 7.44 -0.78
CA ILE A 81 -4.06 6.62 -0.69
C ILE A 81 -3.98 5.44 -1.67
N ALA A 82 -2.84 4.75 -1.65
CA ALA A 82 -2.56 3.66 -2.57
C ALA A 82 -2.08 2.43 -1.78
N PRO A 83 -2.64 1.24 -2.03
CA PRO A 83 -2.21 0.03 -1.33
C PRO A 83 -0.74 -0.30 -1.64
N ILE A 84 -0.12 -1.07 -0.76
CA ILE A 84 1.21 -1.61 -0.95
C ILE A 84 1.08 -2.92 -1.73
N LEU A 85 1.78 -3.01 -2.86
CA LEU A 85 1.80 -4.19 -3.71
C LEU A 85 3.15 -4.90 -3.56
N THR A 86 3.10 -6.18 -3.22
CA THR A 86 4.29 -7.01 -2.99
C THR A 86 4.06 -8.48 -3.35
N ILE A 87 5.07 -9.32 -3.14
CA ILE A 87 4.98 -10.79 -3.23
C ILE A 87 4.69 -11.41 -1.86
N PRO A 88 4.09 -12.61 -1.77
CA PRO A 88 3.73 -13.25 -0.50
C PRO A 88 4.88 -13.33 0.50
N SER A 89 6.11 -13.63 0.05
CA SER A 89 7.29 -13.75 0.91
C SER A 89 7.74 -12.44 1.58
N CYS A 90 7.23 -11.30 1.14
CA CYS A 90 7.53 -9.99 1.72
C CYS A 90 6.45 -9.52 2.73
N LEU A 91 5.39 -10.29 2.95
CA LEU A 91 4.33 -9.91 3.89
C LEU A 91 4.82 -9.88 5.34
N ASP A 92 5.76 -10.75 5.69
CA ASP A 92 6.28 -10.86 7.06
C ASP A 92 7.15 -9.66 7.45
N ASP A 93 7.68 -8.92 6.46
CA ASP A 93 8.41 -7.67 6.70
C ASP A 93 7.54 -6.58 7.37
N PHE A 94 6.21 -6.72 7.30
CA PHE A 94 5.28 -5.73 7.84
C PHE A 94 4.71 -6.08 9.21
N GLU A 95 5.01 -7.26 9.78
CA GLU A 95 4.38 -7.78 11.00
C GLU A 95 4.38 -6.80 12.18
N LYS A 96 5.50 -6.10 12.39
CA LYS A 96 5.64 -5.12 13.47
C LYS A 96 4.63 -3.97 13.38
N TYR A 97 4.12 -3.68 12.19
CA TYR A 97 3.23 -2.55 11.91
C TYR A 97 1.76 -2.96 11.79
N GLU A 98 1.45 -4.24 11.98
CA GLU A 98 0.13 -4.79 11.72
C GLU A 98 -0.89 -4.36 12.77
N ILE A 99 -2.00 -3.83 12.27
CA ILE A 99 -3.23 -3.63 13.04
C ILE A 99 -4.08 -4.91 12.96
N MET A 100 -4.15 -5.50 11.77
CA MET A 100 -4.91 -6.71 11.50
C MET A 100 -4.40 -7.38 10.22
N GLN A 101 -4.49 -8.71 10.17
CA GLN A 101 -4.05 -9.53 9.04
C GLN A 101 -5.23 -9.92 8.14
N ILE A 102 -4.92 -10.16 6.87
CA ILE A 102 -5.88 -10.58 5.85
C ILE A 102 -5.50 -12.00 5.42
N TYR A 103 -6.41 -12.95 5.64
CA TYR A 103 -6.16 -14.38 5.44
C TYR A 103 -7.08 -15.00 4.39
N SER A 104 -6.49 -15.79 3.49
CA SER A 104 -7.19 -16.55 2.45
C SER A 104 -6.94 -18.05 2.61
N LYS A 105 -7.70 -18.86 1.86
CA LYS A 105 -7.46 -20.32 1.74
C LYS A 105 -6.18 -20.63 0.95
N GLU A 106 -5.85 -19.77 0.01
CA GLU A 106 -4.71 -19.88 -0.90
C GLU A 106 -4.17 -18.48 -1.21
N ASN A 107 -2.95 -18.41 -1.74
CA ASN A 107 -2.36 -17.17 -2.22
C ASN A 107 -3.26 -16.50 -3.26
N LEU A 108 -3.25 -15.17 -3.31
CA LEU A 108 -4.01 -14.45 -4.32
C LEU A 108 -3.32 -14.59 -5.67
N ASN A 109 -4.01 -15.23 -6.61
CA ASN A 109 -3.62 -15.17 -8.01
C ASN A 109 -3.75 -13.73 -8.55
N ILE A 110 -3.20 -13.50 -9.74
CA ILE A 110 -3.24 -12.20 -10.44
C ILE A 110 -4.65 -11.56 -10.45
N ARG A 111 -5.70 -12.31 -10.80
CA ARG A 111 -7.05 -11.77 -10.94
C ARG A 111 -7.60 -11.29 -9.60
N GLU A 112 -7.37 -12.06 -8.56
CA GLU A 112 -7.83 -11.75 -7.20
C GLU A 112 -7.01 -10.61 -6.60
N GLY A 113 -5.69 -10.66 -6.73
CA GLY A 113 -4.80 -9.60 -6.27
C GLY A 113 -5.16 -8.24 -6.88
N LEU A 114 -5.34 -8.15 -8.21
CA LEU A 114 -5.75 -6.90 -8.87
C LEU A 114 -7.10 -6.35 -8.38
N ARG A 115 -8.04 -7.26 -8.07
CA ARG A 115 -9.33 -6.89 -7.49
C ARG A 115 -9.16 -6.35 -6.08
N HIS A 116 -8.38 -7.03 -5.25
CA HIS A 116 -8.16 -6.65 -3.85
C HIS A 116 -7.32 -5.38 -3.71
N LEU A 117 -6.43 -5.08 -4.66
CA LEU A 117 -5.80 -3.75 -4.77
C LEU A 117 -6.86 -2.65 -4.96
N ARG A 118 -7.88 -2.87 -5.80
CA ARG A 118 -8.95 -1.88 -6.01
C ARG A 118 -9.83 -1.71 -4.76
N ILE A 119 -10.17 -2.82 -4.11
CA ILE A 119 -10.93 -2.78 -2.85
C ILE A 119 -10.15 -2.01 -1.80
N SER A 120 -8.85 -2.26 -1.69
CA SER A 120 -7.95 -1.60 -0.74
C SER A 120 -7.88 -0.09 -0.96
N GLU A 121 -7.73 0.34 -2.21
CA GLU A 121 -7.76 1.77 -2.60
C GLU A 121 -9.05 2.45 -2.11
N TYR A 122 -10.22 1.80 -2.31
CA TYR A 122 -11.49 2.34 -1.83
C TYR A 122 -11.59 2.37 -0.31
N SER A 123 -11.15 1.31 0.37
CA SER A 123 -11.16 1.26 1.83
C SER A 123 -10.31 2.37 2.44
N MET A 124 -9.11 2.61 1.90
CA MET A 124 -8.21 3.68 2.35
C MET A 124 -8.79 5.07 2.07
N LEU A 125 -9.42 5.27 0.90
CA LEU A 125 -10.06 6.54 0.57
C LEU A 125 -11.25 6.84 1.48
N ASP A 126 -12.10 5.86 1.72
CA ASP A 126 -13.29 6.03 2.56
C ASP A 126 -12.91 6.35 4.01
N TYR A 127 -11.86 5.69 4.54
CA TYR A 127 -11.33 6.05 5.85
C TYR A 127 -10.82 7.49 5.86
N ARG A 128 -10.08 7.89 4.82
CA ARG A 128 -9.52 9.25 4.72
C ARG A 128 -10.61 10.31 4.73
N LEU A 129 -11.79 10.02 4.19
CA LEU A 129 -12.96 10.90 4.15
C LEU A 129 -13.87 10.79 5.38
N SER A 130 -13.71 9.74 6.20
CA SER A 130 -14.50 9.55 7.41
C SER A 130 -14.08 10.47 8.57
N GLU A 131 -14.97 10.62 9.55
CA GLU A 131 -14.71 11.28 10.84
C GLU A 131 -14.26 10.27 11.93
N GLU A 132 -14.11 8.99 11.57
CA GLU A 132 -13.75 7.92 12.51
C GLU A 132 -12.29 8.07 12.97
N GLU A 133 -12.10 8.19 14.29
CA GLU A 133 -10.77 8.28 14.88
C GLU A 133 -10.21 6.91 15.27
N ASN A 134 -11.09 5.93 15.51
CA ASN A 134 -10.68 4.59 15.90
C ASN A 134 -10.47 3.68 14.69
N ILE A 135 -9.21 3.63 14.24
CA ILE A 135 -8.79 2.83 13.10
C ILE A 135 -9.11 1.33 13.23
N LYS A 136 -8.99 0.76 14.44
CA LYS A 136 -9.27 -0.67 14.67
C LYS A 136 -10.75 -0.98 14.50
N GLU A 137 -11.59 -0.10 15.04
CA GLU A 137 -13.03 -0.23 14.90
C GLU A 137 -13.46 -0.08 13.44
N TYR A 138 -12.92 0.92 12.73
CA TYR A 138 -13.17 1.08 11.30
C TYR A 138 -12.83 -0.17 10.51
N ILE A 139 -11.61 -0.69 10.69
CA ILE A 139 -11.14 -1.82 9.90
C ILE A 139 -12.02 -3.05 10.17
N SER A 140 -12.43 -3.30 11.43
CA SER A 140 -13.31 -4.42 11.74
C SER A 140 -14.65 -4.38 10.98
N LYS A 141 -15.17 -3.17 10.69
CA LYS A 141 -16.37 -2.95 9.85
C LYS A 141 -16.03 -3.10 8.34
N ASP A 142 -14.86 -2.63 7.92
CA ASP A 142 -14.38 -2.63 6.53
C ASP A 142 -14.09 -4.04 5.98
N LEU A 143 -13.75 -5.00 6.84
CA LEU A 143 -13.50 -6.40 6.46
C LEU A 143 -14.57 -7.01 5.55
N ARG A 144 -15.83 -6.56 5.66
CA ARG A 144 -16.93 -7.01 4.80
C ARG A 144 -16.67 -6.77 3.31
N ARG A 145 -15.87 -5.77 2.94
CA ARG A 145 -15.46 -5.51 1.55
C ARG A 145 -14.54 -6.59 0.99
N PHE A 146 -13.84 -7.28 1.88
CA PHE A 146 -12.94 -8.37 1.57
C PHE A 146 -13.64 -9.73 1.62
N TRP A 147 -14.98 -9.81 1.52
CA TRP A 147 -15.76 -11.07 1.60
C TRP A 147 -15.33 -12.21 0.64
N ARG A 148 -14.57 -11.90 -0.41
CA ARG A 148 -14.01 -12.92 -1.34
C ARG A 148 -12.74 -13.58 -0.80
N ILE A 149 -12.07 -12.90 0.12
CA ILE A 149 -11.00 -13.46 0.93
C ILE A 149 -11.70 -14.33 1.98
N LYS A 150 -11.55 -15.64 1.81
CA LYS A 150 -12.18 -16.64 2.67
C LYS A 150 -11.28 -16.92 3.86
N ASN A 151 -11.83 -17.00 5.07
CA ASN A 151 -11.08 -17.48 6.24
C ASN A 151 -10.25 -18.71 5.87
N GLY A 152 -8.95 -18.61 6.13
CA GLY A 152 -7.96 -19.64 5.82
C GLY A 152 -6.67 -19.35 6.56
N ASN A 153 -5.63 -20.11 6.24
CA ASN A 153 -4.37 -20.09 7.00
C ASN A 153 -3.25 -19.39 6.22
N VAL A 154 -3.52 -18.90 5.00
CA VAL A 154 -2.54 -18.22 4.16
C VAL A 154 -2.70 -16.72 4.32
N LYS A 155 -1.68 -16.06 4.85
CA LYS A 155 -1.63 -14.60 4.93
C LYS A 155 -1.45 -14.02 3.53
N VAL A 156 -2.38 -13.17 3.11
CA VAL A 156 -2.36 -12.56 1.77
C VAL A 156 -2.29 -11.03 1.80
N GLY A 157 -2.36 -10.45 2.99
CA GLY A 157 -2.24 -9.02 3.18
C GLY A 157 -2.32 -8.62 4.64
N SER A 158 -2.13 -7.33 4.87
CA SER A 158 -2.10 -6.76 6.21
C SER A 158 -2.60 -5.32 6.19
N TYR A 159 -3.38 -4.95 7.19
CA TYR A 159 -3.63 -3.57 7.54
C TYR A 159 -2.49 -3.09 8.43
N CYS A 160 -1.74 -2.09 7.99
CA CYS A 160 -0.57 -1.58 8.69
C CYS A 160 -0.70 -0.10 9.01
N SER A 161 -0.07 0.36 10.09
CA SER A 161 0.04 1.79 10.38
C SER A 161 1.34 2.09 11.12
N ILE A 162 1.71 3.38 11.10
CA ILE A 162 2.87 3.92 11.79
C ILE A 162 2.44 5.17 12.57
N SER A 163 3.20 5.53 13.59
CA SER A 163 2.94 6.76 14.35
C SER A 163 3.28 7.98 13.49
N ILE A 164 2.27 8.78 13.16
CA ILE A 164 2.42 10.06 12.45
C ILE A 164 2.30 11.23 13.44
N PRO A 165 3.29 12.15 13.49
CA PRO A 165 3.19 13.36 14.31
C PRO A 165 1.93 14.17 13.99
N ASN A 166 1.36 14.84 15.00
CA ASN A 166 0.12 15.61 14.85
C ASN A 166 0.20 16.66 13.72
N GLU A 167 1.33 17.35 13.61
CA GLU A 167 1.67 18.32 12.56
C GLU A 167 1.66 17.72 11.12
N MET A 168 1.75 16.39 11.00
CA MET A 168 1.74 15.68 9.71
C MET A 168 0.41 14.96 9.42
N ARG A 169 -0.57 14.98 10.33
CA ARG A 169 -1.86 14.29 10.13
C ARG A 169 -2.66 14.83 8.94
N GLU A 170 -2.49 16.10 8.59
CA GLU A 170 -3.10 16.66 7.38
C GLU A 170 -2.50 16.08 6.11
N VAL A 171 -1.25 15.61 6.16
CA VAL A 171 -0.49 15.07 5.03
C VAL A 171 -0.77 13.59 4.85
N ALA A 172 -0.63 12.82 5.92
CA ALA A 172 -0.87 11.39 5.94
C ALA A 172 -1.60 11.04 7.24
N ARG A 173 -2.80 10.45 7.12
CA ARG A 173 -3.54 9.88 8.24
C ARG A 173 -4.18 8.56 7.81
N GLY A 174 -4.27 7.62 8.74
CA GLY A 174 -4.91 6.32 8.54
C GLY A 174 -3.94 5.15 8.52
N TYR A 175 -4.20 4.21 7.61
CA TYR A 175 -3.49 2.95 7.49
C TYR A 175 -3.11 2.69 6.05
N ALA A 176 -2.17 1.78 5.85
CA ALA A 176 -1.85 1.16 4.59
C ALA A 176 -2.48 -0.24 4.53
N ILE A 177 -2.84 -0.70 3.34
CA ILE A 177 -3.15 -2.12 3.10
C ILE A 177 -2.05 -2.70 2.24
N VAL A 178 -1.37 -3.72 2.75
CA VAL A 178 -0.40 -4.54 2.02
C VAL A 178 -1.13 -5.71 1.37
N ILE A 179 -0.87 -5.98 0.09
CA ILE A 179 -1.41 -7.13 -0.65
C ILE A 179 -0.26 -7.88 -1.32
N GLY A 180 -0.15 -9.18 -1.01
CA GLY A 180 0.75 -10.12 -1.65
C GLY A 180 0.08 -10.82 -2.83
N ILE A 181 0.72 -10.81 -4.01
CA ILE A 181 0.20 -11.50 -5.22
C ILE A 181 1.20 -12.55 -5.67
N GLU A 182 0.70 -13.77 -5.88
CA GLU A 182 1.43 -14.85 -6.53
C GLU A 182 1.32 -14.71 -8.06
N ILE A 183 2.48 -14.80 -8.74
CA ILE A 183 2.64 -14.54 -10.18
C ILE A 183 2.96 -15.79 -10.97
#